data_AF-A0A3M2XZN1-F1
#
_entry.id   AF-A0A3M2XZN1-F1
#
_cell.length_a   1.000
_cell.length_b   1.000
_cell.length_c   1.000
_cell.angle_alpha   90.00
_cell.angle_beta   90.00
_cell.angle_gamma   90.00
#
_symmetry.space_group_name_H-M   'P 1'
#
loop_
_entity.id
_entity.type
_entity.pdbx_description
1 polymer ?
#
loop_
_entity_poly.entity_id
_entity_poly.type
_entity_poly.pdbx_seq_one_letter_code
_entity_poly.pdbx_strand_id
1 'polypeptide(L)'
;MVEATMRLDRAPKNLTAMVLGTTDFNSIMPVLHAFHGKLDLTAFEFFSDKSFARVMARGDVPSPFDTPCPFYVLLEFEATTEDLADQALATFEHCVEQGWVLDGVMSQSEQQLRNLWKLREYISETISHFTPYKNDISVSVSKVPEFLAEIDAIVAEYYPDFEVLWYGHIGDGNLHLNILKPENLDKDEFFVKCARVNKWVFETVEKYNGSISAEHGVGMTKRDYLTYSRSPVEIEYMKALKAVFDPNGIMNPGKIFAV
;
A
#
# COMPACT_ATOMS: atom_id res chain seq x y z
N MET A 1 -5.92 26.53 -2.07
CA MET A 1 -6.88 26.44 -0.95
C MET A 1 -6.30 27.24 0.19
N VAL A 2 -7.04 28.18 0.78
CA VAL A 2 -6.56 29.02 1.90
C VAL A 2 -7.30 28.75 3.21
N GLU A 3 -8.45 28.08 3.13
CA GLU A 3 -9.27 27.67 4.27
C GLU A 3 -9.95 26.34 3.92
N ALA A 4 -10.20 25.50 4.93
CA ALA A 4 -10.91 24.23 4.81
C ALA A 4 -11.91 24.05 5.95
N THR A 5 -13.13 23.62 5.64
CA THR A 5 -14.10 23.14 6.64
C THR A 5 -14.12 21.62 6.58
N MET A 6 -13.77 20.97 7.70
CA MET A 6 -13.64 19.51 7.78
C MET A 6 -14.64 18.93 8.78
N ARG A 7 -15.26 17.81 8.42
CA ARG A 7 -16.08 17.03 9.34
C ARG A 7 -15.14 16.31 10.31
N LEU A 8 -15.39 16.46 11.62
CA LEU A 8 -14.76 15.65 12.64
C LEU A 8 -15.60 14.39 12.90
N ASP A 9 -14.93 13.28 13.21
CA ASP A 9 -15.58 12.07 13.69
C ASP A 9 -15.42 11.95 15.21
N ARG A 10 -16.14 11.00 15.82
CA ARG A 10 -15.94 10.68 17.24
C ARG A 10 -14.53 10.12 17.47
N ALA A 11 -14.01 10.31 18.67
CA ALA A 11 -12.79 9.61 19.07
C ALA A 11 -13.04 8.09 19.12
N PRO A 12 -12.10 7.25 18.63
CA PRO A 12 -12.17 5.80 18.79
C PRO A 12 -12.04 5.40 20.26
N LYS A 13 -12.62 4.26 20.63
CA LYS A 13 -12.60 3.69 21.97
C LYS A 13 -11.97 2.31 21.95
N ASN A 14 -11.05 2.07 22.89
CA ASN A 14 -10.33 0.80 23.03
C ASN A 14 -9.78 0.26 21.70
N LEU A 15 -9.09 1.14 20.97
CA LEU A 15 -8.51 0.81 19.68
C LEU A 15 -7.47 -0.32 19.86
N THR A 16 -7.60 -1.35 19.04
CA THR A 16 -6.82 -2.58 19.14
C THR A 16 -6.32 -2.93 17.75
N ALA A 17 -5.05 -3.34 17.65
CA ALA A 17 -4.48 -3.83 16.41
C ALA A 17 -4.07 -5.29 16.55
N MET A 18 -4.18 -6.01 15.44
CA MET A 18 -3.56 -7.32 15.27
C MET A 18 -2.55 -7.26 14.14
N VAL A 19 -1.40 -7.90 14.33
CA VAL A 19 -0.48 -8.20 13.23
C VAL A 19 -0.47 -9.71 13.04
N LEU A 20 -0.75 -10.15 11.81
CA LEU A 20 -0.87 -11.55 11.42
C LEU A 20 0.18 -11.85 10.35
N GLY A 21 0.92 -12.94 10.52
CA GLY A 21 1.81 -13.48 9.51
C GLY A 21 1.07 -14.45 8.61
N THR A 22 1.08 -14.23 7.29
CA THR A 22 0.34 -15.03 6.32
C THR A 22 1.26 -15.97 5.54
N THR A 23 0.73 -17.09 5.07
CA THR A 23 1.48 -18.13 4.33
C THR A 23 1.90 -17.67 2.93
N ASP A 24 1.09 -16.83 2.30
CA ASP A 24 1.33 -16.24 0.99
C ASP A 24 0.43 -15.00 0.79
N PHE A 25 0.62 -14.30 -0.32
CA PHE A 25 -0.19 -13.13 -0.65
C PHE A 25 -1.67 -13.49 -0.89
N ASN A 26 -1.95 -14.65 -1.48
CA ASN A 26 -3.31 -15.08 -1.80
C ASN A 26 -4.16 -15.31 -0.55
N SER A 27 -3.51 -15.54 0.60
CA SER A 27 -4.13 -15.71 1.91
C SER A 27 -4.61 -14.40 2.53
N ILE A 28 -4.12 -13.24 2.09
CA ILE A 28 -4.49 -11.93 2.67
C ILE A 28 -5.98 -11.62 2.43
N MET A 29 -6.50 -11.90 1.24
CA MET A 29 -7.90 -11.60 0.90
C MET A 29 -8.90 -12.48 1.67
N PRO A 30 -8.70 -13.81 1.79
CA PRO A 30 -9.47 -14.63 2.73
C PRO A 30 -9.44 -14.11 4.17
N VAL A 31 -8.27 -13.68 4.67
CA VAL A 31 -8.15 -13.07 6.00
C VAL A 31 -8.99 -11.80 6.10
N LEU A 32 -8.90 -10.88 5.15
CA LEU A 32 -9.74 -9.68 5.11
C LEU A 32 -11.23 -10.02 5.18
N HIS A 33 -11.69 -10.97 4.35
CA HIS A 33 -13.09 -11.37 4.34
C HIS A 33 -13.54 -12.01 5.66
N ALA A 34 -12.69 -12.82 6.29
CA ALA A 34 -12.99 -13.45 7.58
C ALA A 34 -13.20 -12.41 8.68
N PHE A 35 -12.32 -11.40 8.76
CA PHE A 35 -12.41 -10.33 9.76
C PHE A 35 -13.52 -9.32 9.46
N HIS A 36 -13.63 -8.84 8.21
CA HIS A 36 -14.66 -7.86 7.82
C HIS A 36 -16.09 -8.42 7.97
N GLY A 37 -16.28 -9.74 7.94
CA GLY A 37 -17.56 -10.38 8.22
C GLY A 37 -17.98 -10.38 9.69
N LYS A 38 -17.07 -10.03 10.61
CA LYS A 38 -17.25 -10.17 12.07
C LYS A 38 -16.97 -8.88 12.85
N LEU A 39 -16.05 -8.05 12.37
CA LEU A 39 -15.59 -6.84 13.03
C LEU A 39 -15.79 -5.62 12.12
N ASP A 40 -16.00 -4.47 12.75
CA ASP A 40 -15.92 -3.16 12.09
C ASP A 40 -14.44 -2.72 12.09
N LEU A 41 -13.77 -2.89 10.96
CA LEU A 41 -12.35 -2.62 10.80
C LEU A 41 -12.13 -1.12 10.49
N THR A 42 -11.22 -0.49 11.24
CA THR A 42 -10.78 0.88 10.98
C THR A 42 -9.59 0.93 10.03
N ALA A 43 -8.79 -0.14 9.98
CA ALA A 43 -7.69 -0.29 9.03
C ALA A 43 -7.48 -1.76 8.66
N PHE A 44 -6.98 -1.97 7.44
CA PHE A 44 -6.50 -3.27 6.97
C PHE A 44 -5.35 -3.07 5.97
N GLU A 45 -4.14 -3.24 6.48
CA GLU A 45 -2.88 -3.00 5.81
C GLU A 45 -2.16 -4.32 5.55
N PHE A 46 -1.26 -4.32 4.57
CA PHE A 46 -0.31 -5.41 4.39
C PHE A 46 1.11 -4.89 4.13
N PHE A 47 2.09 -5.76 4.35
CA PHE A 47 3.49 -5.54 3.97
C PHE A 47 4.24 -6.86 3.80
N SER A 48 5.17 -6.89 2.84
CA SER A 48 6.02 -8.07 2.58
C SER A 48 7.10 -8.26 3.64
N ASP A 49 7.65 -9.48 3.71
CA ASP A 49 8.84 -9.83 4.48
C ASP A 49 10.02 -8.89 4.26
N LYS A 50 10.28 -8.48 3.01
CA LYS A 50 11.34 -7.53 2.67
C LYS A 50 11.09 -6.17 3.30
N SER A 51 9.84 -5.68 3.26
CA SER A 51 9.46 -4.41 3.89
C SER A 51 9.60 -4.49 5.42
N PHE A 52 9.14 -5.60 6.01
CA PHE A 52 9.29 -5.89 7.43
C PHE A 52 10.76 -5.94 7.85
N ALA A 53 11.61 -6.66 7.11
CA ALA A 53 13.03 -6.80 7.39
C ALA A 53 13.76 -5.45 7.40
N ARG A 54 13.39 -4.52 6.49
CA ARG A 54 13.94 -3.15 6.49
C ARG A 54 13.61 -2.40 7.78
N VAL A 55 12.36 -2.49 8.25
CA VAL A 55 11.94 -1.84 9.51
C VAL A 55 12.64 -2.50 10.70
N MET A 56 12.70 -3.83 10.75
CA MET A 56 13.37 -4.56 11.82
C MET A 56 14.87 -4.25 11.91
N ALA A 57 15.54 -4.01 10.78
CA ALA A 57 16.96 -3.66 10.74
C ALA A 57 17.30 -2.32 11.43
N ARG A 58 16.30 -1.47 11.72
CA ARG A 58 16.50 -0.24 12.51
C ARG A 58 16.82 -0.52 13.98
N GLY A 59 16.31 -1.64 14.51
CA GLY A 59 16.49 -2.03 15.92
C GLY A 59 15.66 -1.25 16.95
N ASP A 60 14.79 -0.33 16.52
CA ASP A 60 13.94 0.50 17.40
C ASP A 60 12.45 0.08 17.42
N VAL A 61 12.08 -0.94 16.63
CA VAL A 61 10.73 -1.52 16.58
C VAL A 61 10.80 -2.99 17.00
N PRO A 62 10.01 -3.42 18.01
CA PRO A 62 10.01 -4.82 18.43
C PRO A 62 9.33 -5.72 17.39
N SER A 63 9.85 -6.94 17.23
CA SER A 63 9.19 -7.96 16.41
C SER A 63 7.83 -8.32 17.02
N PRO A 64 6.77 -8.51 16.21
CA PRO A 64 5.46 -8.91 16.73
C PRO A 64 5.44 -10.35 17.25
N PHE A 65 6.22 -11.25 16.63
CA PHE A 65 6.38 -12.66 16.96
C PHE A 65 7.67 -13.21 16.29
N ASP A 66 8.05 -14.46 16.59
CA ASP A 66 9.31 -15.07 16.12
C ASP A 66 9.18 -15.79 14.77
N THR A 67 7.97 -16.20 14.38
CA THR A 67 7.72 -16.98 13.16
C THR A 67 7.96 -16.14 11.89
N PRO A 68 8.92 -16.50 11.03
CA PRO A 68 9.13 -15.80 9.75
C PRO A 68 7.95 -16.04 8.81
N CYS A 69 7.43 -14.98 8.20
CA CYS A 69 6.30 -15.04 7.27
C CYS A 69 6.61 -14.24 6.00
N PRO A 70 6.19 -14.71 4.80
CA PRO A 70 6.42 -13.98 3.55
C PRO A 70 5.63 -12.67 3.46
N PHE A 71 4.46 -12.61 4.08
CA PHE A 71 3.63 -11.40 4.14
C PHE A 71 3.00 -11.25 5.51
N TYR A 72 2.73 -10.00 5.87
CA TYR A 72 2.13 -9.62 7.13
C TYR A 72 0.91 -8.74 6.86
N VAL A 73 -0.11 -8.91 7.67
CA VAL A 73 -1.33 -8.10 7.70
C VAL A 73 -1.36 -7.35 9.02
N LEU A 74 -1.65 -6.04 8.98
CA LEU A 74 -2.01 -5.26 10.15
C LEU A 74 -3.49 -4.87 10.02
N LEU A 75 -4.29 -5.26 10.98
CA LEU A 75 -5.70 -4.83 11.07
C LEU A 75 -5.93 -4.07 12.37
N GLU A 76 -6.88 -3.14 12.33
CA GLU A 76 -7.26 -2.32 13.48
C GLU A 76 -8.79 -2.29 13.62
N PHE A 77 -9.26 -2.33 14.86
CA PHE A 77 -10.68 -2.25 15.21
C PHE A 77 -10.87 -1.73 16.64
N GLU A 78 -12.10 -1.34 16.99
CA GLU A 78 -12.47 -0.93 18.35
C GLU A 78 -12.99 -2.12 19.17
N ALA A 79 -12.16 -2.64 20.08
CA ALA A 79 -12.52 -3.76 20.97
C ALA A 79 -13.35 -3.28 22.17
N THR A 80 -14.50 -2.64 21.93
CA THR A 80 -15.28 -1.97 23.00
C THR A 80 -15.93 -2.92 24.02
N THR A 81 -15.96 -4.21 23.74
CA THR A 81 -16.51 -5.27 24.60
C THR A 81 -15.60 -6.49 24.58
N GLU A 82 -15.67 -7.33 25.62
CA GLU A 82 -14.96 -8.62 25.66
C GLU A 82 -15.40 -9.52 24.49
N ASP A 83 -16.71 -9.57 24.18
CA ASP A 83 -17.24 -10.33 23.04
C ASP A 83 -16.60 -9.97 21.69
N LEU A 84 -16.23 -8.70 21.48
CA LEU A 84 -15.55 -8.27 20.23
C LEU A 84 -14.09 -8.73 20.21
N ALA A 85 -13.40 -8.67 21.35
CA ALA A 85 -12.04 -9.19 21.47
C ALA A 85 -12.01 -10.71 21.26
N ASP A 86 -12.96 -11.43 21.86
CA ASP A 86 -13.11 -12.88 21.70
C ASP A 86 -13.45 -13.26 20.25
N GLN A 87 -14.31 -12.48 19.57
CA GLN A 87 -14.57 -12.67 18.14
C GLN A 87 -13.34 -12.46 17.28
N ALA A 88 -12.49 -11.47 17.59
CA ALA A 88 -11.24 -11.25 16.87
C ALA A 88 -10.27 -12.44 17.04
N LEU A 89 -10.12 -12.95 18.27
CA LEU A 89 -9.30 -14.12 18.56
C LEU A 89 -9.83 -15.39 17.89
N ALA A 90 -11.14 -15.66 17.97
CA ALA A 90 -11.76 -16.80 17.30
C ALA A 90 -11.62 -16.71 15.76
N THR A 91 -11.67 -15.50 15.20
CA THR A 91 -11.45 -15.29 13.76
C THR A 91 -9.99 -15.54 13.38
N PHE A 92 -9.04 -15.14 14.23
CA PHE A 92 -7.64 -15.48 14.07
C PHE A 92 -7.41 -17.00 14.10
N GLU A 93 -7.95 -17.70 15.10
CA GLU A 93 -7.87 -19.16 15.20
C GLU A 93 -8.43 -19.84 13.94
N HIS A 94 -9.59 -19.40 13.46
CA HIS A 94 -10.14 -19.88 12.20
C HIS A 94 -9.19 -19.68 11.01
N CYS A 95 -8.56 -18.50 10.89
CA CYS A 95 -7.59 -18.23 9.82
C CYS A 95 -6.34 -19.14 9.91
N VAL A 96 -5.92 -19.51 11.12
CA VAL A 96 -4.84 -20.48 11.35
C VAL A 96 -5.29 -21.89 10.94
N GLU A 97 -6.48 -22.32 11.33
CA GLU A 97 -7.06 -23.61 10.95
C GLU A 97 -7.21 -23.78 9.43
N GLN A 98 -7.55 -22.70 8.72
CA GLN A 98 -7.62 -22.69 7.25
C GLN A 98 -6.23 -22.68 6.58
N GLY A 99 -5.15 -22.48 7.34
CA GLY A 99 -3.78 -22.39 6.82
C GLY A 99 -3.46 -21.05 6.13
N TRP A 100 -4.27 -20.01 6.36
CA TRP A 100 -4.02 -18.67 5.81
C TRP A 100 -3.03 -17.87 6.65
N VAL A 101 -3.04 -18.11 7.96
CA VAL A 101 -2.21 -17.42 8.96
C VAL A 101 -1.29 -18.42 9.66
N LEU A 102 -0.03 -18.04 9.82
CA LEU A 102 1.02 -18.81 10.48
C LEU A 102 1.17 -18.45 11.96
N ASP A 103 1.08 -17.16 12.25
CA ASP A 103 1.30 -16.61 13.59
C ASP A 103 0.62 -15.23 13.69
N GLY A 104 0.40 -14.74 14.90
CA GLY A 104 -0.23 -13.45 15.09
C GLY A 104 -0.18 -12.95 16.52
N VAL A 105 -0.28 -11.62 16.66
CA VAL A 105 -0.32 -10.95 17.95
C VAL A 105 -1.42 -9.91 17.96
N MET A 106 -2.15 -9.83 19.08
CA MET A 106 -3.14 -8.78 19.36
C MET A 106 -2.60 -7.84 20.44
N SER A 107 -2.69 -6.53 20.21
CA SER A 107 -2.25 -5.54 21.17
C SER A 107 -3.04 -5.61 22.49
N GLN A 108 -2.33 -5.65 23.62
CA GLN A 108 -2.89 -5.66 24.98
C GLN A 108 -2.69 -4.32 25.71
N SER A 109 -2.09 -3.34 25.05
CA SER A 109 -1.88 -1.99 25.58
C SER A 109 -1.71 -0.98 24.45
N GLU A 110 -1.93 0.30 24.74
CA GLU A 110 -1.67 1.38 23.77
C GLU A 110 -0.21 1.40 23.30
N GLN A 111 0.73 1.01 24.17
CA GLN A 111 2.13 0.94 23.78
C GLN A 111 2.39 -0.16 22.75
N GLN A 112 1.74 -1.32 22.93
CA GLN A 112 1.82 -2.41 21.96
C GLN A 112 1.10 -2.04 20.66
N LEU A 113 -0.08 -1.42 20.73
CA LEU A 113 -0.80 -0.87 19.57
C LEU A 113 0.12 0.03 18.73
N ARG A 114 0.74 1.04 19.36
CA ARG A 114 1.69 1.94 18.68
C ARG A 114 2.89 1.20 18.10
N ASN A 115 3.43 0.21 18.81
CA ASN A 115 4.58 -0.56 18.32
C ASN A 115 4.21 -1.42 17.10
N LEU A 116 3.02 -2.00 17.05
CA LEU A 116 2.53 -2.74 15.88
C LEU A 116 2.36 -1.81 14.69
N TRP A 117 1.79 -0.63 14.87
CA TRP A 117 1.64 0.37 13.80
C TRP A 117 2.96 0.85 13.21
N LYS A 118 4.01 0.99 14.04
CA LYS A 118 5.36 1.34 13.54
C LYS A 118 5.87 0.37 12.48
N LEU A 119 5.49 -0.92 12.53
CA LEU A 119 5.88 -1.91 11.52
C LEU A 119 5.43 -1.50 10.11
N ARG A 120 4.28 -0.83 10.00
CA ARG A 120 3.68 -0.37 8.74
C ARG A 120 4.02 1.09 8.41
N GLU A 121 3.94 1.98 9.41
CA GLU A 121 4.15 3.42 9.20
C GLU A 121 5.60 3.74 8.85
N TYR A 122 6.55 3.05 9.48
CA TYR A 122 7.97 3.39 9.31
C TYR A 122 8.55 2.86 8.00
N ILE A 123 7.84 2.04 7.22
CA ILE A 123 8.36 1.47 5.97
C ILE A 123 8.85 2.57 5.03
N SER A 124 8.00 3.56 4.72
CA SER A 124 8.33 4.61 3.74
C SER A 124 9.50 5.50 4.18
N GLU A 125 9.59 5.81 5.48
CA GLU A 125 10.70 6.54 6.08
C GLU A 125 12.00 5.73 5.96
N THR A 126 11.96 4.47 6.37
CA THR A 126 13.12 3.57 6.43
C THR A 126 13.72 3.35 5.05
N ILE A 127 12.89 3.12 4.05
CA ILE A 127 13.36 2.82 2.69
C ILE A 127 13.86 4.08 1.96
N SER A 128 13.55 5.29 2.46
CA SER A 128 13.92 6.55 1.80
C SER A 128 15.45 6.72 1.65
N HIS A 129 16.23 6.16 2.57
CA HIS A 129 17.69 6.14 2.54
C HIS A 129 18.28 5.32 1.39
N PHE A 130 17.47 4.44 0.77
CA PHE A 130 17.88 3.51 -0.28
C PHE A 130 17.48 3.96 -1.70
N THR A 131 17.09 5.23 -1.87
CA THR A 131 16.66 5.79 -3.16
C THR A 131 15.58 4.93 -3.85
N PRO A 132 14.38 4.81 -3.25
CA PRO A 132 13.34 3.96 -3.79
C PRO A 132 12.72 4.57 -5.06
N TYR A 133 12.52 3.75 -6.09
CA TYR A 133 11.61 4.05 -7.19
C TYR A 133 10.19 3.67 -6.76
N LYS A 134 9.36 4.68 -6.51
CA LYS A 134 8.05 4.51 -5.87
C LYS A 134 6.93 4.47 -6.92
N ASN A 135 6.13 3.41 -6.86
CA ASN A 135 4.85 3.31 -7.53
C ASN A 135 3.74 3.21 -6.49
N ASP A 136 2.64 3.90 -6.78
CA ASP A 136 1.46 4.02 -5.93
C ASP A 136 0.27 3.82 -6.86
N ILE A 137 -0.27 2.61 -6.85
CA ILE A 137 -1.21 2.11 -7.86
C ILE A 137 -2.40 1.47 -7.18
N SER A 138 -3.57 1.52 -7.81
CA SER A 138 -4.75 0.86 -7.28
C SER A 138 -5.56 0.14 -8.34
N VAL A 139 -6.25 -0.91 -7.92
CA VAL A 139 -7.25 -1.64 -8.72
C VAL A 139 -8.47 -1.90 -7.84
N SER A 140 -9.56 -2.39 -8.43
CA SER A 140 -10.67 -2.92 -7.61
C SER A 140 -10.16 -4.04 -6.72
N VAL A 141 -10.57 -4.06 -5.44
CA VAL A 141 -10.12 -5.04 -4.43
C VAL A 141 -10.24 -6.49 -4.92
N SER A 142 -11.33 -6.83 -5.63
CA SER A 142 -11.57 -8.15 -6.22
C SER A 142 -10.54 -8.56 -7.29
N LYS A 143 -9.77 -7.62 -7.82
CA LYS A 143 -8.75 -7.81 -8.85
C LYS A 143 -7.32 -7.81 -8.30
N VAL A 144 -7.12 -7.47 -7.02
CA VAL A 144 -5.79 -7.39 -6.40
C VAL A 144 -4.98 -8.68 -6.56
N PRO A 145 -5.52 -9.90 -6.33
CA PRO A 145 -4.71 -11.12 -6.47
C PRO A 145 -4.18 -11.35 -7.90
N GLU A 146 -5.06 -11.24 -8.91
CA GLU A 146 -4.70 -11.41 -10.32
C GLU A 146 -3.72 -10.31 -10.78
N PHE A 147 -3.99 -9.07 -10.39
CA PHE A 147 -3.16 -7.91 -10.67
C PHE A 147 -1.75 -8.06 -10.08
N LEU A 148 -1.64 -8.44 -8.81
CA LEU A 148 -0.34 -8.57 -8.16
C LEU A 148 0.48 -9.69 -8.80
N ALA A 149 -0.12 -10.84 -9.09
CA ALA A 149 0.59 -11.94 -9.73
C ALA A 149 1.23 -11.53 -11.07
N GLU A 150 0.54 -10.69 -11.87
CA GLU A 150 1.11 -10.16 -13.11
C GLU A 150 2.24 -9.15 -12.87
N ILE A 151 2.09 -8.22 -11.91
CA ILE A 151 3.17 -7.28 -11.60
C ILE A 151 4.38 -7.99 -11.02
N ASP A 152 4.19 -9.00 -10.15
CA ASP A 152 5.27 -9.76 -9.55
C ASP A 152 6.04 -10.55 -10.61
N ALA A 153 5.36 -11.12 -11.63
CA ALA A 153 6.01 -11.73 -12.77
C ALA A 153 6.86 -10.73 -13.59
N ILE A 154 6.32 -9.53 -13.86
CA ILE A 154 7.06 -8.45 -14.54
C ILE A 154 8.30 -8.08 -13.71
N VAL A 155 8.12 -7.85 -12.41
CA VAL A 155 9.21 -7.50 -11.50
C VAL A 155 10.27 -8.59 -11.46
N ALA A 156 9.88 -9.86 -11.31
CA ALA A 156 10.81 -10.98 -11.25
C ALA A 156 11.64 -11.13 -12.53
N GLU A 157 11.03 -10.87 -13.69
CA GLU A 157 11.71 -10.92 -14.99
C GLU A 157 12.71 -9.77 -15.18
N TYR A 158 12.32 -8.54 -14.85
CA TYR A 158 13.10 -7.34 -15.17
C TYR A 158 13.98 -6.83 -14.03
N TYR A 159 13.74 -7.28 -12.80
CA TYR A 159 14.46 -6.89 -11.59
C TYR A 159 14.97 -8.10 -10.78
N PRO A 160 15.62 -9.11 -11.39
CA PRO A 160 16.06 -10.30 -10.66
C PRO A 160 17.03 -9.97 -9.52
N ASP A 161 17.78 -8.88 -9.65
CA ASP A 161 18.81 -8.45 -8.70
C ASP A 161 18.39 -7.26 -7.82
N PHE A 162 17.14 -6.76 -7.95
CA PHE A 162 16.72 -5.59 -7.18
C PHE A 162 15.80 -6.02 -6.04
N GLU A 163 15.86 -5.26 -4.96
CA GLU A 163 14.93 -5.47 -3.86
C GLU A 163 13.61 -4.77 -4.15
N VAL A 164 12.55 -5.57 -4.28
CA VAL A 164 11.19 -5.08 -4.47
C VAL A 164 10.38 -5.30 -3.21
N LEU A 165 9.75 -4.21 -2.76
CA LEU A 165 9.00 -4.11 -1.53
C LEU A 165 7.54 -3.81 -1.86
N TRP A 166 6.67 -4.62 -1.28
CA TRP A 166 5.23 -4.47 -1.37
C TRP A 166 4.65 -4.14 0.00
N TYR A 167 3.78 -3.14 0.03
CA TYR A 167 2.95 -2.80 1.19
C TYR A 167 1.80 -1.91 0.74
N GLY A 168 0.79 -1.70 1.58
CA GLY A 168 -0.30 -0.77 1.27
C GLY A 168 -1.62 -1.08 1.94
N HIS A 169 -2.62 -0.32 1.52
CA HIS A 169 -3.99 -0.32 2.01
C HIS A 169 -4.81 -1.34 1.20
N ILE A 170 -4.57 -2.64 1.41
CA ILE A 170 -5.20 -3.65 0.54
C ILE A 170 -6.74 -3.68 0.66
N GLY A 171 -7.28 -3.19 1.78
CA GLY A 171 -8.72 -3.05 1.99
C GLY A 171 -9.44 -2.14 0.99
N ASP A 172 -8.75 -1.18 0.37
CA ASP A 172 -9.31 -0.29 -0.67
C ASP A 172 -8.71 -0.55 -2.07
N GLY A 173 -7.78 -1.51 -2.17
CA GLY A 173 -7.13 -1.90 -3.42
C GLY A 173 -5.90 -1.05 -3.78
N ASN A 174 -5.41 -0.21 -2.85
CA ASN A 174 -4.17 0.54 -3.01
C ASN A 174 -2.93 -0.32 -2.67
N LEU A 175 -1.96 -0.30 -3.57
CA LEU A 175 -0.71 -1.03 -3.50
C LEU A 175 0.47 -0.08 -3.72
N HIS A 176 1.44 -0.13 -2.81
CA HIS A 176 2.73 0.53 -2.99
C HIS A 176 3.78 -0.48 -3.44
N LEU A 177 4.29 -0.27 -4.64
CA LEU A 177 5.40 -1.01 -5.22
C LEU A 177 6.66 -0.13 -5.12
N ASN A 178 7.62 -0.52 -4.31
CA ASN A 178 8.87 0.21 -4.15
C ASN A 178 10.05 -0.65 -4.57
N ILE A 179 10.85 -0.16 -5.50
CA ILE A 179 12.06 -0.83 -5.97
C ILE A 179 13.25 -0.07 -5.40
N LEU A 180 14.14 -0.72 -4.66
CA LEU A 180 15.32 -0.07 -4.09
C LEU A 180 16.47 -0.06 -5.10
N LYS A 181 17.21 1.05 -5.14
CA LYS A 181 18.40 1.16 -5.97
C LYS A 181 19.49 0.23 -5.42
N PRO A 182 20.06 -0.70 -6.23
CA PRO A 182 21.25 -1.43 -5.83
C PRO A 182 22.42 -0.47 -5.50
N GLU A 183 23.23 -0.78 -4.49
CA GLU A 183 24.31 0.11 -4.05
C GLU A 183 25.28 0.45 -5.18
N ASN A 184 25.66 -0.55 -5.98
CA ASN A 184 26.64 -0.45 -7.06
C ASN A 184 26.08 0.06 -8.40
N LEU A 185 24.80 0.43 -8.47
CA LEU A 185 24.18 0.95 -9.68
C LEU A 185 24.12 2.48 -9.63
N ASP A 186 24.52 3.13 -10.73
CA ASP A 186 24.36 4.58 -10.86
C ASP A 186 22.89 4.98 -10.77
N LYS A 187 22.64 6.18 -10.20
CA LYS A 187 21.28 6.66 -9.98
C LYS A 187 20.54 6.87 -11.30
N ASP A 188 21.14 7.52 -12.28
CA ASP A 188 20.44 7.84 -13.53
C ASP A 188 20.18 6.57 -14.34
N GLU A 189 21.14 5.63 -14.34
CA GLU A 189 20.95 4.30 -14.94
C GLU A 189 19.80 3.54 -14.27
N PHE A 190 19.72 3.58 -12.92
CA PHE A 190 18.62 2.99 -12.17
C PHE A 190 17.27 3.58 -12.57
N PHE A 191 17.13 4.90 -12.64
CA PHE A 191 15.88 5.55 -13.03
C PHE A 191 15.47 5.23 -14.47
N VAL A 192 16.42 5.11 -15.40
CA VAL A 192 16.15 4.69 -16.79
C VAL A 192 15.65 3.24 -16.85
N LYS A 193 16.30 2.32 -16.13
CA LYS A 193 15.84 0.93 -16.02
C LYS A 193 14.43 0.87 -15.44
N CYS A 194 14.18 1.62 -14.37
CA CYS A 194 12.87 1.62 -13.75
C CYS A 194 11.77 2.23 -14.62
N ALA A 195 12.04 3.34 -15.30
CA ALA A 195 11.09 3.95 -16.24
C ALA A 195 10.70 2.99 -17.37
N ARG A 196 11.64 2.16 -17.86
CA ARG A 196 11.36 1.14 -18.86
C ARG A 196 10.37 0.09 -18.32
N VAL A 197 10.59 -0.40 -17.11
CA VAL A 197 9.69 -1.41 -16.49
C VAL A 197 8.34 -0.81 -16.13
N ASN A 198 8.32 0.47 -15.75
CA ASN A 198 7.11 1.17 -15.38
C ASN A 198 6.06 1.20 -16.48
N LYS A 199 6.49 1.14 -17.75
CA LYS A 199 5.59 0.98 -18.88
C LYS A 199 4.73 -0.27 -18.74
N TRP A 200 5.32 -1.44 -18.48
CA TRP A 200 4.57 -2.69 -18.34
C TRP A 200 3.73 -2.71 -17.07
N VAL A 201 4.22 -2.11 -15.99
CA VAL A 201 3.43 -1.93 -14.75
C VAL A 201 2.16 -1.11 -15.05
N PHE A 202 2.28 0.00 -15.78
CA PHE A 202 1.14 0.86 -16.09
C PHE A 202 0.21 0.30 -17.19
N GLU A 203 0.74 -0.45 -18.16
CA GLU A 203 -0.09 -1.23 -19.09
C GLU A 203 -0.93 -2.28 -18.33
N THR A 204 -0.36 -2.88 -17.28
CA THR A 204 -1.10 -3.79 -16.40
C THR A 204 -2.15 -3.03 -15.59
N VAL A 205 -1.83 -1.86 -15.03
CA VAL A 205 -2.81 -1.00 -14.36
C VAL A 205 -3.99 -0.67 -15.29
N GLU A 206 -3.72 -0.29 -16.54
CA GLU A 206 -4.74 -0.01 -17.55
C GLU A 206 -5.59 -1.25 -17.85
N LYS A 207 -4.97 -2.42 -18.05
CA LYS A 207 -5.67 -3.69 -18.28
C LYS A 207 -6.68 -4.02 -17.17
N TYR A 208 -6.35 -3.72 -15.93
CA TYR A 208 -7.20 -3.95 -14.77
C TYR A 208 -8.12 -2.75 -14.43
N ASN A 209 -8.19 -1.75 -15.31
CA ASN A 209 -8.97 -0.52 -15.12
C ASN A 209 -8.64 0.17 -13.77
N GLY A 210 -7.34 0.21 -13.44
CA GLY A 210 -6.80 0.76 -12.22
C GLY A 210 -6.35 2.22 -12.33
N SER A 211 -5.78 2.73 -11.24
CA SER A 211 -5.16 4.05 -11.18
C SER A 211 -3.63 3.93 -11.05
N ILE A 212 -2.89 4.69 -11.87
CA ILE A 212 -1.45 4.89 -11.73
C ILE A 212 -1.08 5.82 -10.55
N SER A 213 -2.09 6.39 -9.90
CA SER A 213 -1.94 7.13 -8.65
C SER A 213 -3.16 6.96 -7.77
N ALA A 214 -3.02 6.17 -6.72
CA ALA A 214 -4.06 5.98 -5.72
C ALA A 214 -4.21 7.23 -4.85
N GLU A 215 -3.08 7.74 -4.31
CA GLU A 215 -3.10 8.79 -3.28
C GLU A 215 -2.16 9.96 -3.58
N HIS A 216 -1.00 9.69 -4.18
CA HIS A 216 0.07 10.71 -4.29
C HIS A 216 -0.17 11.78 -5.36
N GLY A 217 -1.24 11.63 -6.15
CA GLY A 217 -1.54 12.46 -7.31
C GLY A 217 -0.55 12.32 -8.48
N VAL A 218 -0.86 13.02 -9.56
CA VAL A 218 -0.12 12.90 -10.84
C VAL A 218 1.16 13.75 -10.83
N GLY A 219 1.04 15.02 -10.45
CA GLY A 219 2.17 15.95 -10.37
C GLY A 219 2.95 16.07 -11.68
N MET A 220 4.27 16.23 -11.58
CA MET A 220 5.18 16.20 -12.75
C MET A 220 5.58 14.77 -13.10
N THR A 221 5.86 13.95 -12.07
CA THR A 221 6.44 12.61 -12.21
C THR A 221 5.54 11.65 -12.97
N LYS A 222 4.22 11.71 -12.75
CA LYS A 222 3.26 10.79 -13.37
C LYS A 222 2.48 11.39 -14.54
N ARG A 223 2.76 12.66 -14.88
CA ARG A 223 2.06 13.43 -15.92
C ARG A 223 1.96 12.68 -17.23
N ASP A 224 3.09 12.16 -17.70
CA ASP A 224 3.21 11.53 -19.01
C ASP A 224 2.60 10.11 -19.05
N TYR A 225 2.11 9.63 -17.90
CA TYR A 225 1.46 8.34 -17.73
C TYR A 225 -0.04 8.45 -17.42
N LEU A 226 -0.61 9.67 -17.42
CA LEU A 226 -2.03 9.87 -17.07
C LEU A 226 -3.00 9.06 -17.93
N THR A 227 -2.63 8.79 -19.18
CA THR A 227 -3.45 8.05 -20.15
C THR A 227 -3.71 6.60 -19.76
N TYR A 228 -2.88 5.99 -18.91
CA TYR A 228 -3.10 4.62 -18.42
C TYR A 228 -4.28 4.52 -17.44
N SER A 229 -4.78 5.64 -16.93
CA SER A 229 -5.92 5.67 -15.99
C SER A 229 -7.04 6.60 -16.40
N ARG A 230 -6.85 7.40 -17.46
CA ARG A 230 -7.81 8.39 -17.92
C ARG A 230 -7.90 8.37 -19.42
N SER A 231 -9.13 8.27 -19.90
CA SER A 231 -9.45 8.34 -21.31
C SER A 231 -9.07 9.71 -21.90
N PRO A 232 -8.86 9.80 -23.23
CA PRO A 232 -8.63 11.07 -23.91
C PRO A 232 -9.73 12.11 -23.62
N VAL A 233 -11.00 11.67 -23.55
CA VAL A 233 -12.16 12.53 -23.27
C VAL A 233 -12.11 13.10 -21.86
N GLU A 234 -11.80 12.29 -20.85
CA GLU A 234 -11.62 12.78 -19.47
C GLU A 234 -10.49 13.82 -19.39
N ILE A 235 -9.37 13.56 -20.06
CA ILE A 235 -8.23 14.48 -20.09
C ILE A 235 -8.62 15.81 -20.76
N GLU A 236 -9.40 15.78 -21.84
CA GLU A 236 -9.92 17.01 -22.47
C GLU A 236 -10.80 17.81 -21.51
N TYR A 237 -11.69 17.16 -20.77
CA TYR A 237 -12.50 17.85 -19.76
C TYR A 237 -11.65 18.47 -18.64
N MET A 238 -10.63 17.77 -18.16
CA MET A 238 -9.72 18.33 -17.15
C MET A 238 -8.97 19.58 -17.68
N LYS A 239 -8.51 19.54 -18.93
CA LYS A 239 -7.86 20.69 -19.58
C LYS A 239 -8.83 21.86 -19.78
N ALA A 240 -10.08 21.58 -20.16
CA ALA A 240 -11.11 22.61 -20.30
C ALA A 240 -11.40 23.30 -18.95
N LEU A 241 -11.53 22.54 -17.87
CA LEU A 241 -11.67 23.10 -16.52
C LEU A 241 -10.44 23.93 -16.11
N LYS A 242 -9.22 23.44 -16.37
CA LYS A 242 -7.99 24.19 -16.11
C LYS A 242 -7.98 25.54 -16.83
N ALA A 243 -8.39 25.60 -18.09
CA ALA A 243 -8.43 26.83 -18.87
C ALA A 243 -9.46 27.84 -18.35
N VAL A 244 -10.58 27.39 -17.78
CA VAL A 244 -11.59 28.27 -17.16
C VAL A 244 -11.04 28.95 -15.90
N PHE A 245 -10.36 28.20 -15.04
CA PHE A 245 -9.89 28.71 -13.74
C PHE A 245 -8.49 29.34 -13.77
N ASP A 246 -7.65 28.99 -14.75
CA ASP A 246 -6.29 29.52 -14.90
C ASP A 246 -5.97 29.82 -16.38
N PRO A 247 -6.63 30.83 -16.97
CA PRO A 247 -6.46 31.17 -18.39
C PRO A 247 -5.04 31.64 -18.75
N ASN A 248 -4.27 32.11 -17.76
CA ASN A 248 -2.89 32.58 -17.96
C ASN A 248 -1.83 31.49 -17.67
N GLY A 249 -2.24 30.29 -17.23
CA GLY A 249 -1.33 29.18 -16.95
C GLY A 249 -0.36 29.42 -15.80
N ILE A 250 -0.68 30.30 -14.85
CA ILE A 250 0.24 30.68 -13.76
C ILE A 250 0.12 29.75 -12.54
N MET A 251 -0.97 29.00 -12.43
CA MET A 251 -1.22 28.12 -11.29
C MET A 251 -0.55 26.75 -11.52
N ASN A 252 0.68 26.63 -11.05
CA ASN A 252 1.43 25.37 -10.97
C ASN A 252 1.70 24.72 -12.35
N PRO A 253 2.33 25.45 -13.30
CA PRO A 253 2.51 25.01 -14.69
C PRO A 253 3.34 23.72 -14.80
N GLY A 254 3.08 22.94 -15.86
CA GLY A 254 3.82 21.72 -16.17
C GLY A 254 3.51 20.50 -15.29
N LYS A 255 2.55 20.63 -14.35
CA LYS A 255 2.04 19.53 -13.52
C LYS A 255 0.69 19.06 -14.05
N ILE A 256 0.44 17.74 -14.03
CA ILE A 256 -0.75 17.06 -14.59
C ILE A 256 -0.84 17.15 -16.12
N PHE A 257 -0.52 18.30 -16.71
CA PHE A 257 -0.37 18.52 -18.15
C PHE A 257 0.98 19.15 -18.46
N ALA A 258 1.48 18.94 -19.69
CA ALA A 258 2.82 19.39 -20.08
C ALA A 258 2.90 20.90 -20.34
N VAL A 259 1.75 21.56 -20.42
CA VAL A 259 1.58 23.00 -20.68
C VAL A 259 1.17 23.75 -19.42
#